data_AF-A0A842IDK8-F1
#
_entry.id   AF-A0A842IDK8-F1
#
_cell.length_a   1.000
_cell.length_b   1.000
_cell.length_c   1.000
_cell.angle_alpha   90.00
_cell.angle_beta   90.00
_cell.angle_gamma   90.00
#
_symmetry.space_group_name_H-M   'P 1'
#
loop_
_entity.id
_entity.type
_entity.pdbx_description
1 polymer ?
#
loop_
_entity_poly.entity_id
_entity_poly.type
_entity_poly.pdbx_seq_one_letter_code
_entity_poly.pdbx_strand_id
1 'polypeptide(L)'
;MRLIFCLLILAYGCENSDNEPDCSGVACTLEFRTIGVSVSDPSGVAIPLDVYEVREVSGGANVTPEYTPTELEGYRESNSYPILTDSRLGELRNKRVSLEFRGFANGTLVASRIFLAGADCCHVALFQGDPEIVIE
;
A
#
# COMPACT_ATOMS: atom_id res chain seq x y z
N MET A 1 -35.28 -48.46 28.84
CA MET A 1 -35.77 -48.22 27.47
C MET A 1 -34.92 -47.13 26.86
N ARG A 2 -34.14 -47.45 25.82
CA ARG A 2 -33.22 -46.56 25.11
C ARG A 2 -34.01 -45.63 24.17
N LEU A 3 -33.70 -44.33 24.15
CA LEU A 3 -33.92 -43.40 23.02
C LEU A 3 -32.93 -42.23 23.23
N ILE A 4 -31.73 -42.28 22.65
CA ILE A 4 -31.35 -41.77 21.32
C ILE A 4 -31.50 -40.24 21.22
N PHE A 5 -30.35 -39.58 21.45
CA PHE A 5 -29.71 -38.56 20.60
C PHE A 5 -30.60 -37.61 19.76
N CYS A 6 -30.49 -36.31 20.01
CA CYS A 6 -30.44 -35.33 18.93
C CYS A 6 -29.63 -34.10 19.36
N LEU A 7 -28.32 -34.21 19.14
CA LEU A 7 -27.37 -33.11 19.24
C LEU A 7 -27.58 -32.21 18.01
N LEU A 8 -28.33 -31.12 18.17
CA LEU A 8 -28.49 -30.07 17.17
C LEU A 8 -27.23 -29.20 17.15
N ILE A 9 -26.20 -29.66 16.42
CA ILE A 9 -25.08 -28.81 16.02
C ILE A 9 -25.60 -27.92 14.88
N LEU A 10 -25.91 -26.66 15.20
CA LEU A 10 -26.04 -25.60 14.20
C LEU A 10 -24.64 -25.31 13.65
N ALA A 11 -24.24 -26.03 12.62
CA ALA A 11 -23.13 -25.64 11.77
C ALA A 11 -23.56 -24.39 10.99
N TYR A 12 -23.26 -23.21 11.53
CA TYR A 12 -23.13 -22.01 10.73
C TYR A 12 -21.91 -22.22 9.83
N GLY A 13 -22.14 -22.78 8.64
CA GLY A 13 -21.19 -22.65 7.54
C GLY A 13 -21.20 -21.19 7.12
N CYS A 14 -20.13 -20.46 7.43
CA CYS A 14 -19.88 -19.20 6.74
C CYS A 14 -19.63 -19.54 5.27
N GLU A 15 -20.62 -19.24 4.43
CA GLU A 15 -20.45 -19.16 3.00
C GLU A 15 -19.52 -17.98 2.73
N ASN A 16 -18.25 -18.27 2.44
CA ASN A 16 -17.32 -17.27 1.93
C ASN A 16 -17.77 -16.93 0.51
N SER A 17 -18.73 -16.02 0.38
CA SER A 17 -18.98 -15.40 -0.91
C SER A 17 -17.88 -14.36 -1.13
N ASP A 18 -16.82 -14.77 -1.83
CA ASP A 18 -15.75 -13.89 -2.35
C ASP A 18 -16.32 -12.98 -3.46
N ASN A 19 -17.38 -12.23 -3.16
CA ASN A 19 -17.89 -11.21 -4.06
C ASN A 19 -16.98 -9.99 -3.90
N GLU A 20 -16.08 -9.78 -4.87
CA GLU A 20 -15.40 -8.49 -5.00
C GLU A 20 -16.45 -7.37 -4.95
N PRO A 21 -16.22 -6.29 -4.18
CA PRO A 21 -17.17 -5.19 -4.06
C PRO A 21 -17.59 -4.64 -5.42
N ASP A 22 -18.89 -4.60 -5.71
CA ASP A 22 -19.37 -3.96 -6.91
C ASP A 22 -19.23 -2.43 -6.78
N CYS A 23 -18.37 -1.85 -7.62
CA CYS A 23 -18.18 -0.40 -7.66
C CYS A 23 -19.18 0.30 -8.59
N SER A 24 -20.13 -0.42 -9.19
CA SER A 24 -21.21 0.16 -9.99
C SER A 24 -22.11 1.04 -9.11
N GLY A 25 -22.33 2.28 -9.55
CA GLY A 25 -23.17 3.24 -8.81
C GLY A 25 -22.52 3.89 -7.58
N VAL A 26 -21.26 3.59 -7.26
CA VAL A 26 -20.53 4.31 -6.20
C VAL A 26 -20.20 5.72 -6.66
N ALA A 27 -20.68 6.72 -5.93
CA ALA A 27 -20.34 8.13 -6.16
C ALA A 27 -19.04 8.49 -5.45
N CYS A 28 -17.93 8.57 -6.20
CA CYS A 28 -16.64 9.02 -5.68
C CYS A 28 -16.50 10.55 -5.77
N THR A 29 -15.68 11.11 -4.88
CA THR A 29 -15.30 12.53 -4.95
C THR A 29 -14.21 12.75 -6.02
N LEU A 30 -13.89 14.01 -6.34
CA LEU A 30 -12.76 14.37 -7.22
C LEU A 30 -11.43 14.50 -6.45
N GLU A 31 -11.37 13.99 -5.22
CA GLU A 31 -10.12 13.91 -4.45
C GLU A 31 -9.14 12.96 -5.16
N PHE A 32 -7.86 13.32 -5.21
CA PHE A 32 -6.80 12.45 -5.70
C PHE A 32 -5.85 12.13 -4.55
N ARG A 33 -5.79 10.86 -4.16
CA ARG A 33 -4.97 10.39 -3.03
C ARG A 33 -3.63 9.82 -3.47
N THR A 34 -2.64 10.10 -2.64
CA THR A 34 -1.27 9.58 -2.74
C THR A 34 -0.86 9.07 -1.36
N ILE A 35 -0.38 7.83 -1.32
CA ILE A 35 0.28 7.26 -0.15
C ILE A 35 1.76 7.50 -0.32
N GLY A 36 2.34 8.30 0.58
CA GLY A 36 3.77 8.57 0.65
C GLY A 36 4.42 7.92 1.87
N VAL A 37 5.74 7.73 1.80
CA VAL A 37 6.58 7.30 2.92
C VAL A 37 7.64 8.37 3.20
N SER A 38 8.02 8.52 4.46
CA SER A 38 9.10 9.42 4.89
C SER A 38 10.32 8.61 5.30
N VAL A 39 11.52 9.19 5.14
CA VAL A 39 12.77 8.54 5.55
C VAL A 39 13.56 9.50 6.42
N SER A 40 13.89 9.09 7.64
CA SER A 40 14.59 9.92 8.61
C SER A 40 15.63 9.14 9.41
N ASP A 41 16.56 9.85 10.05
CA ASP A 41 17.45 9.27 11.06
C ASP A 41 16.74 9.13 12.43
N PRO A 42 17.36 8.51 13.45
CA PRO A 42 16.76 8.35 14.78
C PRO A 42 16.54 9.66 15.54
N SER A 43 17.14 10.77 15.08
CA SER A 43 16.91 12.11 15.62
C SER A 43 15.72 12.83 14.97
N GLY A 44 15.10 12.20 13.97
CA GLY A 44 13.97 12.74 13.20
C GLY A 44 14.38 13.66 12.06
N VAL A 45 15.67 13.72 11.70
CA VAL A 45 16.14 14.51 10.57
C VAL A 45 15.88 13.73 9.28
N ALA A 46 15.18 14.37 8.33
CA ALA A 46 14.87 13.80 7.04
C ALA A 46 16.14 13.45 6.25
N ILE A 47 16.11 12.30 5.58
CA ILE A 47 17.20 11.82 4.74
C ILE A 47 16.76 11.97 3.27
N PRO A 48 17.32 12.95 2.53
CA PRO A 48 16.97 13.13 1.13
C PRO A 48 17.51 11.95 0.31
N LEU A 49 16.63 11.30 -0.44
CA LEU A 49 17.00 10.18 -1.31
C LEU A 49 17.41 10.68 -2.70
N ASP A 50 18.47 10.11 -3.25
CA ASP A 50 18.89 10.38 -4.63
C ASP A 50 17.87 9.84 -5.63
N VAL A 51 17.38 8.63 -5.36
CA VAL A 51 16.31 7.94 -6.10
C VAL A 51 15.57 7.01 -5.15
N TYR A 52 14.36 6.61 -5.53
CA TYR A 52 13.66 5.53 -4.87
C TYR A 52 13.02 4.61 -5.91
N GLU A 53 12.76 3.37 -5.49
CA GLU A 53 11.99 2.41 -6.26
C GLU A 53 10.82 1.89 -5.41
N VAL A 54 9.73 1.54 -6.08
CA VAL A 54 8.62 0.78 -5.53
C VAL A 54 8.44 -0.46 -6.39
N ARG A 55 8.47 -1.64 -5.76
CA ARG A 55 8.40 -2.91 -6.48
C ARG A 55 7.28 -3.77 -5.92
N GLU A 56 6.53 -4.43 -6.79
CA GLU A 56 5.60 -5.48 -6.34
C GLU A 56 6.41 -6.67 -5.82
N VAL A 57 6.15 -7.09 -4.59
CA VAL A 57 6.82 -8.24 -3.99
C VAL A 57 6.49 -9.51 -4.79
N SER A 58 5.25 -9.63 -5.26
CA SER A 58 4.85 -10.66 -6.22
C SER A 58 5.36 -10.32 -7.61
N GLY A 59 6.36 -11.08 -8.09
CA GLY A 59 6.86 -10.96 -9.46
C GLY A 59 7.94 -9.90 -9.68
N GLY A 60 8.18 -9.00 -8.72
CA GLY A 60 9.32 -8.08 -8.73
C GLY A 60 9.21 -6.93 -9.75
N ALA A 61 8.01 -6.67 -10.29
CA ALA A 61 7.78 -5.59 -11.22
C ALA A 61 8.07 -4.23 -10.56
N ASN A 62 8.81 -3.36 -11.24
CA ASN A 62 8.99 -1.98 -10.79
C ASN A 62 7.72 -1.20 -11.12
N VAL A 63 7.07 -0.67 -10.10
CA VAL A 63 5.81 0.08 -10.15
C VAL A 63 5.96 1.45 -9.49
N THR A 64 7.19 1.97 -9.46
CA THR A 64 7.48 3.32 -8.97
C THR A 64 6.59 4.31 -9.72
N PRO A 65 5.79 5.15 -9.02
CA PRO A 65 5.05 6.22 -9.66
C PRO A 65 5.99 7.07 -10.53
N GLU A 66 5.59 7.38 -11.76
CA GLU A 66 6.39 8.25 -12.61
C GLU A 66 6.55 9.64 -11.97
N TYR A 67 7.77 10.16 -11.97
CA TYR A 67 8.08 11.50 -11.49
C TYR A 67 9.19 12.13 -12.31
N THR A 68 9.17 13.45 -12.39
CA THR A 68 10.21 14.30 -12.97
C THR A 68 11.28 14.64 -11.92
N PRO A 69 12.47 15.11 -12.33
CA PRO A 69 13.48 15.59 -11.40
C PRO A 69 12.98 16.70 -10.45
N THR A 70 12.10 17.58 -10.94
CA THR A 70 11.50 18.65 -10.12
C THR A 70 10.56 18.09 -9.06
N GLU A 71 9.74 17.08 -9.40
CA GLU A 71 8.87 16.41 -8.44
C GLU A 71 9.67 15.65 -7.39
N LEU A 72 10.77 14.99 -7.79
CA LEU A 72 11.67 14.34 -6.84
C LEU A 72 12.28 15.33 -5.84
N GLU A 73 12.64 16.54 -6.29
CA GLU A 73 13.10 17.58 -5.37
C GLU A 73 11.99 17.98 -4.37
N GLY A 74 10.76 18.14 -4.84
CA GLY A 74 9.61 18.37 -3.97
C GLY A 74 9.37 17.24 -2.95
N TYR A 75 9.62 15.98 -3.33
CA TYR A 75 9.53 14.83 -2.41
C TYR A 75 10.62 14.86 -1.34
N ARG A 76 11.84 15.32 -1.68
CA ARG A 76 12.93 15.53 -0.71
C ARG A 76 12.58 16.65 0.27
N GLU A 77 12.09 17.78 -0.24
CA GLU A 77 11.72 18.94 0.58
C GLU A 77 10.58 18.62 1.55
N SER A 78 9.60 17.85 1.09
CA SER A 78 8.44 17.43 1.89
C SER A 78 8.67 16.15 2.71
N ASN A 79 9.80 15.48 2.52
CA ASN A 79 10.11 14.14 3.05
C ASN A 79 8.96 13.14 2.83
N SER A 80 8.42 13.10 1.62
CA SER A 80 7.29 12.24 1.26
C SER A 80 7.48 11.66 -0.13
N TYR A 81 7.81 10.38 -0.20
CA TYR A 81 8.06 9.63 -1.42
C TYR A 81 6.83 8.77 -1.77
N PRO A 82 6.11 9.05 -2.87
CA PRO A 82 4.92 8.30 -3.25
C PRO A 82 5.19 6.81 -3.47
N ILE A 83 4.44 5.93 -2.79
CA ILE A 83 4.47 4.49 -3.04
C ILE A 83 3.27 3.97 -3.82
N LEU A 84 2.14 4.69 -3.76
CA LEU A 84 0.93 4.34 -4.47
C LEU A 84 0.01 5.56 -4.61
N THR A 85 -0.62 5.74 -5.78
CA THR A 85 -1.55 6.85 -6.04
C THR A 85 -2.82 6.36 -6.73
N ASP A 86 -3.85 7.19 -6.72
CA ASP A 86 -5.13 6.91 -7.37
C ASP A 86 -5.02 6.67 -8.90
N SER A 87 -3.87 6.96 -9.53
CA SER A 87 -3.67 6.61 -10.94
C SER A 87 -3.73 5.09 -11.20
N ARG A 88 -3.47 4.26 -10.17
CA ARG A 88 -3.52 2.78 -10.27
C ARG A 88 -4.88 2.17 -9.90
N LEU A 89 -5.92 2.98 -9.69
CA LEU A 89 -7.26 2.46 -9.34
C LEU A 89 -7.79 1.47 -10.36
N GLY A 90 -7.55 1.67 -11.66
CA GLY A 90 -8.00 0.74 -12.70
C GLY A 90 -7.46 -0.69 -12.53
N GLU A 91 -6.27 -0.82 -11.95
CA GLU A 91 -5.60 -2.11 -11.73
C GLU A 91 -5.93 -2.71 -10.35
N LEU A 92 -5.93 -1.86 -9.33
CA LEU A 92 -5.92 -2.24 -7.92
C LEU A 92 -7.28 -2.11 -7.21
N ARG A 93 -8.33 -1.65 -7.90
CA ARG A 93 -9.67 -1.57 -7.33
C ARG A 93 -10.08 -2.91 -6.72
N ASN A 94 -10.45 -2.87 -5.44
CA ASN A 94 -10.80 -4.01 -4.59
C ASN A 94 -9.70 -5.05 -4.40
N LYS A 95 -8.45 -4.71 -4.71
CA LYS A 95 -7.30 -5.59 -4.57
C LYS A 95 -6.31 -5.00 -3.59
N ARG A 96 -5.48 -5.89 -3.05
CA ARG A 96 -4.32 -5.55 -2.26
C ARG A 96 -3.06 -6.02 -2.96
N VAL A 97 -1.99 -5.27 -2.79
CA VAL A 97 -0.67 -5.53 -3.34
C VAL A 97 0.37 -5.28 -2.27
N SER A 98 1.34 -6.18 -2.19
CA SER A 98 2.52 -5.98 -1.35
C SER A 98 3.57 -5.22 -2.14
N LEU A 99 3.98 -4.05 -1.63
CA LEU A 99 4.93 -3.15 -2.27
C LEU A 99 6.19 -3.06 -1.43
N GLU A 100 7.35 -3.33 -2.01
CA GLU A 100 8.65 -3.02 -1.42
C GLU A 100 9.09 -1.62 -1.87
N PHE A 101 9.18 -0.70 -0.92
CA PHE A 101 9.87 0.57 -1.11
C PHE A 101 11.38 0.37 -0.93
N ARG A 102 12.17 0.99 -1.80
CA ARG A 102 13.64 0.99 -1.72
C ARG A 102 14.17 2.39 -1.94
N GLY A 103 14.74 3.00 -0.91
CA GLY A 103 15.33 4.33 -0.97
C GLY A 103 16.84 4.28 -1.07
N PHE A 104 17.43 5.09 -1.96
CA PHE A 104 18.87 5.14 -2.17
C PHE A 104 19.43 6.53 -1.89
N ALA A 105 20.57 6.60 -1.20
CA ALA A 105 21.33 7.81 -0.98
C ALA A 105 22.83 7.53 -1.18
N ASN A 106 23.52 8.44 -1.86
CA ASN A 106 24.86 8.27 -2.40
C ASN A 106 25.03 6.93 -3.15
N GLY A 107 24.02 6.55 -3.94
CA GLY A 107 23.99 5.29 -4.70
C GLY A 107 23.89 4.01 -3.85
N THR A 108 23.70 4.12 -2.53
CA THR A 108 23.57 2.97 -1.61
C THR A 108 22.12 2.81 -1.18
N LEU A 109 21.64 1.57 -1.06
CA LEU A 109 20.33 1.28 -0.46
C LEU A 109 20.38 1.62 1.03
N VAL A 110 19.65 2.65 1.45
CA VAL A 110 19.60 3.11 2.84
C VAL A 110 18.29 2.75 3.53
N ALA A 111 17.21 2.57 2.77
CA ALA A 111 15.90 2.20 3.29
C ALA A 111 15.28 1.09 2.44
N SER A 112 14.75 0.04 3.09
CA SER A 112 13.81 -0.90 2.47
C SER A 112 12.70 -1.27 3.44
N ARG A 113 11.44 -1.19 3.00
CA ARG A 113 10.25 -1.56 3.78
C ARG A 113 9.18 -2.13 2.87
N ILE A 114 8.44 -3.11 3.38
CA ILE A 114 7.30 -3.71 2.70
C ILE A 114 6.02 -3.13 3.28
N PHE A 115 5.11 -2.76 2.38
CA PHE A 115 3.79 -2.23 2.67
C PHE A 115 2.72 -3.13 2.07
N LEU A 116 1.60 -3.29 2.77
CA LEU A 116 0.38 -3.82 2.17
C LEU A 116 -0.52 -2.63 1.84
N ALA A 117 -0.69 -2.35 0.56
CA ALA A 117 -1.52 -1.26 0.06
C ALA A 117 -2.52 -1.80 -0.97
N GLY A 118 -3.41 -0.96 -1.45
CA GLY A 118 -4.40 -1.34 -2.46
C GLY A 118 -5.39 -0.23 -2.68
N ALA A 119 -6.56 -0.56 -3.22
CA ALA A 119 -7.61 0.42 -3.41
C ALA A 119 -9.00 -0.13 -3.12
N ASP A 120 -9.88 0.76 -2.68
CA ASP A 120 -11.32 0.53 -2.73
C ASP A 120 -11.88 1.01 -4.08
N CYS A 121 -13.19 1.26 -4.15
CA CYS A 121 -13.82 1.76 -5.37
C CYS A 121 -13.32 3.14 -5.81
N CYS A 122 -12.88 3.97 -4.88
CA CYS A 122 -12.61 5.39 -5.07
C CYS A 122 -11.15 5.77 -4.84
N HIS A 123 -10.48 5.22 -3.83
CA HIS A 123 -9.15 5.67 -3.44
C HIS A 123 -8.22 4.54 -3.03
N VAL A 124 -6.92 4.83 -3.13
CA VAL A 124 -5.88 4.00 -2.57
C VAL A 124 -5.85 4.09 -1.04
N ALA A 125 -5.46 2.99 -0.40
CA ALA A 125 -5.33 2.90 1.05
C ALA A 125 -4.09 2.07 1.45
N LEU A 126 -3.50 2.45 2.59
CA LEU A 126 -2.46 1.67 3.26
C LEU A 126 -3.11 0.78 4.32
N PHE A 127 -2.88 -0.53 4.24
CA PHE A 127 -3.43 -1.50 5.17
C PHE A 127 -2.41 -1.96 6.21
N GLN A 128 -1.13 -2.07 5.85
CA GLN A 128 -0.04 -2.47 6.75
C GLN A 128 1.30 -1.83 6.35
N GLY A 129 2.16 -1.62 7.35
CA GLY A 129 3.47 -0.98 7.21
C GLY A 129 3.45 0.45 7.76
N ASP A 130 4.50 0.83 8.48
CA ASP A 130 4.67 2.19 9.00
C ASP A 130 5.25 3.09 7.90
N PRO A 131 4.52 4.14 7.45
CA PRO A 131 5.03 5.04 6.42
C PRO A 131 6.22 5.88 6.89
N GLU A 132 6.51 5.93 8.19
CA GLU A 132 7.68 6.61 8.74
C GLU A 132 8.86 5.62 8.86
N ILE A 133 9.82 5.72 7.95
CA ILE A 133 10.99 4.85 7.92
C ILE A 133 12.15 5.52 8.65
N VAL A 134 12.48 5.01 9.83
CA VAL A 134 13.71 5.40 10.55
C VAL A 134 14.84 4.44 10.15
N ILE A 135 15.96 4.99 9.66
CA ILE A 135 17.18 4.21 9.39
C ILE A 135 18.07 4.20 10.64
N GLU A 136 18.69 3.05 10.93
CA GLU A 136 19.61 2.85 12.07
C GLU A 136 21.09 2.97 11.65
#